data_AF-A0A848VM41-F1
#
_entry.id   AF-A0A848VM41-F1
#
_cell.length_a   1.000
_cell.length_b   1.000
_cell.length_c   1.000
_cell.angle_alpha   90.00
_cell.angle_beta   90.00
_cell.angle_gamma   90.00
#
_symmetry.space_group_name_H-M   'P 1'
#
loop_
_entity.id
_entity.type
_entity.pdbx_description
1 polymer ?
#
loop_
_entity_poly.entity_id
_entity_poly.type
_entity_poly.pdbx_seq_one_letter_code
_entity_poly.pdbx_strand_id
1 'polypeptide(L)'
;SHGWMFDVPATAEPGLADPTPIRDAGRFYREAVAVDPETGIVYMTEDIHDGLLYRYIPNVPGDLHQGGRVDALAFVEGPDLDIRNRGSQAFEPGRSAAVKWVPMTDMDNPNDDLRYRGREQGAAFIARAEGIAYGDGEFFIACTDGGLNQEGQILRYVPSPHEGTDRESEAPGMLQLYAEPNDTRLLENCDNITIAPWGDVVIAEDASTHPRLSILNAKGEIKIIGRNARSNSELAGPCFSPDGSTLFVNIQHEGVTLAITGPWT
;
A
#
# COMPACT_ATOMS: atom_id res chain seq x y z
N SER A 1 13.92 -2.68 19.72
CA SER A 1 12.55 -3.25 19.75
C SER A 1 11.69 -2.34 18.88
N HIS A 2 11.39 -2.72 17.65
CA HIS A 2 10.70 -1.87 16.64
C HIS A 2 9.78 -2.73 15.75
N GLY A 3 8.97 -2.10 14.91
CA GLY A 3 8.06 -2.75 13.95
C GLY A 3 6.57 -2.53 14.23
N TRP A 4 6.21 -1.66 15.18
CA TRP A 4 4.81 -1.36 15.53
C TRP A 4 4.28 -0.12 14.82
N MET A 5 2.96 -0.06 14.68
CA MET A 5 2.23 1.13 14.28
C MET A 5 2.04 2.04 15.49
N PHE A 6 2.00 3.35 15.24
CA PHE A 6 1.71 4.37 16.22
C PHE A 6 0.62 5.29 15.66
N ASP A 7 -0.37 5.63 16.49
CA ASP A 7 -1.34 6.69 16.17
C ASP A 7 -0.81 8.01 16.73
N VAL A 8 -0.59 8.98 15.85
CA VAL A 8 0.02 10.27 16.19
C VAL A 8 -0.95 11.38 15.79
N PRO A 9 -1.52 12.13 16.75
CA PRO A 9 -2.46 13.19 16.44
C PRO A 9 -1.86 14.28 15.53
N ALA A 10 -2.48 14.49 14.37
CA ALA A 10 -2.17 15.61 13.50
C ALA A 10 -2.74 16.91 14.10
N THR A 11 -1.87 17.83 14.49
CA THR A 11 -2.24 19.09 15.15
C THR A 11 -1.65 20.28 14.40
N ALA A 12 -2.35 21.42 14.40
CA ALA A 12 -1.85 22.64 13.77
C ALA A 12 -0.65 23.25 14.53
N GLU A 13 -0.65 23.09 15.85
CA GLU A 13 0.43 23.54 16.72
C GLU A 13 1.31 22.34 17.08
N PRO A 14 2.63 22.39 16.82
CA PRO A 14 3.54 21.29 17.13
C PRO A 14 3.50 20.91 18.62
N GLY A 15 3.40 19.62 18.89
CA GLY A 15 3.38 19.06 20.24
C GLY A 15 3.99 17.67 20.28
N LEU A 16 4.27 17.20 21.51
CA LEU A 16 4.66 15.81 21.73
C LEU A 16 3.41 14.95 21.91
N ALA A 17 3.42 13.77 21.29
CA ALA A 17 2.46 12.71 21.54
C ALA A 17 3.14 11.58 22.33
N ASP A 18 2.37 10.85 23.13
CA ASP A 18 2.89 9.68 23.84
C ASP A 18 3.23 8.58 22.82
N PRO A 19 4.46 8.02 22.83
CA PRO A 19 4.90 7.04 21.85
C PRO A 19 4.37 5.64 22.21
N THR A 20 3.04 5.48 22.20
CA THR A 20 2.37 4.23 22.58
C THR A 20 2.18 3.34 21.35
N PRO A 21 2.86 2.18 21.26
CA PRO A 21 2.71 1.30 20.11
C PRO A 21 1.36 0.56 20.15
N ILE A 22 0.75 0.38 18.98
CA ILE A 22 -0.47 -0.41 18.79
C ILE A 22 -0.04 -1.87 18.57
N ARG A 23 0.24 -2.56 19.67
CA ARG A 23 0.80 -3.94 19.65
C ARG A 23 -0.11 -4.95 18.95
N ASP A 24 -1.42 -4.80 19.11
CA ASP A 24 -2.41 -5.68 18.48
C ASP A 24 -2.40 -5.59 16.95
N ALA A 25 -1.95 -4.46 16.38
CA ALA A 25 -1.76 -4.30 14.93
C ALA A 25 -0.49 -4.98 14.40
N GLY A 26 0.30 -5.57 15.30
CA GLY A 26 1.40 -6.46 14.99
C GLY A 26 2.75 -5.80 14.80
N ARG A 27 3.75 -6.67 14.75
CA ARG A 27 5.17 -6.33 14.66
C ARG A 27 5.81 -7.00 13.44
N PHE A 28 6.09 -6.22 12.41
CA PHE A 28 6.69 -6.67 11.14
C PHE A 28 7.32 -5.48 10.39
N TYR A 29 7.87 -5.71 9.20
CA TYR A 29 8.41 -4.69 8.31
C TYR A 29 7.30 -3.87 7.65
N ARG A 30 6.52 -3.16 8.47
CA ARG A 30 5.41 -2.33 8.00
C ARG A 30 5.96 -1.10 7.30
N GLU A 31 5.53 -0.90 6.06
CA GLU A 31 5.91 0.28 5.29
C GLU A 31 4.87 1.40 5.43
N ALA A 32 3.64 1.14 4.98
CA ALA A 32 2.59 2.13 4.97
C ALA A 32 1.27 1.59 5.52
N VAL A 33 0.37 2.53 5.83
CA VAL A 33 -1.01 2.24 6.21
C VAL A 33 -1.97 3.15 5.46
N ALA A 34 -3.16 2.63 5.17
CA ALA A 34 -4.29 3.42 4.69
C ALA A 34 -5.54 3.05 5.48
N VAL A 35 -6.32 4.05 5.87
CA VAL A 35 -7.54 3.86 6.67
C VAL A 35 -8.75 3.97 5.75
N ASP A 36 -9.65 3.00 5.82
CA ASP A 36 -11.01 3.16 5.27
C ASP A 36 -11.78 4.13 6.16
N PRO A 37 -12.16 5.33 5.68
CA PRO A 37 -12.86 6.32 6.48
C PRO A 37 -14.28 5.89 6.89
N GLU A 38 -14.91 4.93 6.20
CA GLU A 38 -16.26 4.49 6.52
C GLU A 38 -16.27 3.46 7.67
N THR A 39 -15.33 2.52 7.64
CA THR A 39 -15.28 1.40 8.58
C THR A 39 -14.26 1.59 9.71
N GLY A 40 -13.26 2.44 9.51
CA GLY A 40 -12.11 2.60 10.42
C GLY A 40 -11.10 1.46 10.34
N ILE A 41 -11.22 0.55 9.36
CA ILE A 41 -10.27 -0.53 9.13
C ILE A 41 -8.97 0.05 8.57
N VAL A 42 -7.84 -0.42 9.10
CA VAL A 42 -6.50 0.03 8.69
C VAL A 42 -5.83 -1.06 7.86
N TYR A 43 -5.60 -0.79 6.58
CA TYR A 43 -4.84 -1.67 5.69
C TYR A 43 -3.35 -1.38 5.83
N MET A 44 -2.52 -2.43 5.87
CA MET A 44 -1.10 -2.33 6.18
C MET A 44 -0.28 -3.17 5.20
N THR A 45 0.79 -2.59 4.68
CA THR A 45 1.72 -3.23 3.76
C THR A 45 2.96 -3.75 4.48
N GLU A 46 3.64 -4.74 3.89
CA GLU A 46 4.90 -5.30 4.40
C GLU A 46 5.98 -5.22 3.31
N ASP A 47 7.00 -4.40 3.55
CA ASP A 47 8.13 -4.20 2.66
C ASP A 47 9.14 -5.35 2.81
N ILE A 48 8.78 -6.49 2.21
CA ILE A 48 9.67 -7.62 2.03
C ILE A 48 9.27 -8.44 0.80
N HIS A 49 10.24 -9.06 0.13
CA HIS A 49 10.04 -9.81 -1.11
C HIS A 49 8.93 -10.88 -1.05
N ASP A 50 8.70 -11.48 0.12
CA ASP A 50 7.70 -12.50 0.40
C ASP A 50 6.66 -12.03 1.43
N GLY A 51 6.38 -10.72 1.46
CA GLY A 51 5.43 -10.12 2.40
C GLY A 51 3.97 -10.48 2.12
N LEU A 52 3.09 -10.13 3.07
CA LEU A 52 1.64 -10.22 2.92
C LEU A 52 1.01 -8.82 2.90
N LEU A 53 -0.27 -8.73 2.52
CA LEU A 53 -1.11 -7.56 2.80
C LEU A 53 -2.00 -7.87 4.02
N TYR A 54 -2.02 -6.94 4.96
CA TYR A 54 -2.76 -7.08 6.20
C TYR A 54 -3.87 -6.04 6.32
N ARG A 55 -4.83 -6.31 7.19
CA ARG A 55 -5.75 -5.30 7.73
C ARG A 55 -5.84 -5.43 9.24
N TYR A 56 -5.96 -4.32 9.93
CA TYR A 56 -6.27 -4.22 11.35
C TYR A 56 -7.69 -3.69 11.50
N ILE A 57 -8.55 -4.48 12.14
CA ILE A 57 -9.94 -4.13 12.43
C ILE A 57 -10.00 -3.73 13.91
N PRO A 58 -10.13 -2.42 14.22
CA PRO A 58 -10.21 -1.98 15.60
C PRO A 58 -11.54 -2.42 16.24
N ASN A 59 -11.52 -2.68 17.54
CA ASN A 59 -12.75 -2.95 18.30
C ASN A 59 -13.68 -1.73 18.35
N VAL A 60 -13.09 -0.53 18.28
CA VAL A 60 -13.79 0.76 18.22
C VAL A 60 -13.26 1.53 17.01
N PRO A 61 -14.05 1.71 15.94
CA PRO A 61 -13.64 2.51 14.79
C PRO A 61 -13.13 3.90 15.21
N GLY A 62 -11.94 4.26 14.74
CA GLY A 62 -11.29 5.53 15.06
C GLY A 62 -10.53 5.59 16.40
N ASP A 63 -10.53 4.54 17.22
CA ASP A 63 -9.69 4.44 18.42
C ASP A 63 -8.89 3.13 18.40
N LEU A 64 -7.68 3.21 17.83
CA LEU A 64 -6.79 2.05 17.64
C LEU A 64 -6.22 1.52 18.96
N HIS A 65 -6.35 2.25 20.07
CA HIS A 65 -5.85 1.84 21.37
C HIS A 65 -6.82 0.95 22.15
N GLN A 66 -8.07 0.77 21.70
CA GLN A 66 -9.05 -0.16 22.31
C GLN A 66 -8.84 -1.63 21.87
N GLY A 67 -7.71 -1.92 21.23
CA GLY A 67 -7.40 -3.24 20.69
C GLY A 67 -8.21 -3.57 19.44
N GLY A 68 -7.91 -4.72 18.85
CA GLY A 68 -8.51 -5.14 17.59
C GLY A 68 -7.97 -6.49 17.14
N ARG A 69 -8.21 -6.85 15.89
CA ARG A 69 -7.66 -8.06 15.26
C ARG A 69 -6.96 -7.74 13.96
N VAL A 70 -5.96 -8.55 13.61
CA VAL A 70 -5.32 -8.50 12.30
C VAL A 70 -5.75 -9.69 11.47
N ASP A 71 -6.07 -9.43 10.21
CA ASP A 71 -6.25 -10.48 9.20
C ASP A 71 -5.21 -10.28 8.08
N ALA A 72 -4.85 -11.36 7.38
CA ALA A 72 -4.02 -11.34 6.18
C ALA A 72 -4.85 -11.70 4.94
N LEU A 73 -4.58 -11.04 3.81
CA LEU A 73 -5.29 -11.24 2.56
C LEU A 73 -4.98 -12.61 1.97
N ALA A 74 -6.02 -13.31 1.51
CA ALA A 74 -5.94 -14.58 0.80
C ALA A 74 -6.87 -14.58 -0.42
N PHE A 75 -6.57 -15.40 -1.42
CA PHE A 75 -7.48 -15.57 -2.55
C PHE A 75 -8.54 -16.63 -2.27
N VAL A 76 -9.76 -16.38 -2.75
CA VAL A 76 -10.83 -17.39 -2.75
C VAL A 76 -10.47 -18.56 -3.69
N GLU A 77 -9.80 -18.28 -4.81
CA GLU A 77 -9.31 -19.28 -5.77
C GLU A 77 -8.31 -20.28 -5.15
N GLY A 78 -7.64 -19.89 -4.06
CA GLY A 78 -6.73 -20.74 -3.32
C GLY A 78 -5.32 -20.16 -3.17
N PRO A 79 -4.49 -20.79 -2.33
CA PRO A 79 -3.17 -20.29 -1.98
C PRO A 79 -2.14 -20.40 -3.12
N ASP A 80 -2.40 -21.17 -4.17
CA ASP A 80 -1.47 -21.35 -5.30
C ASP A 80 -1.52 -20.20 -6.31
N LEU A 81 -2.50 -19.30 -6.18
CA LEU A 81 -2.56 -18.10 -7.01
C LEU A 81 -1.45 -17.12 -6.60
N ASP A 82 -0.41 -17.03 -7.43
CA ASP A 82 0.69 -16.08 -7.27
C ASP A 82 0.52 -14.92 -8.25
N ILE A 83 0.25 -13.73 -7.71
CA ILE A 83 0.04 -12.50 -8.49
C ILE A 83 1.29 -11.63 -8.59
N ARG A 84 2.44 -12.11 -8.11
CA ARG A 84 3.70 -11.37 -8.14
C ARG A 84 4.37 -11.43 -9.50
N ASN A 85 3.95 -12.37 -10.35
CA ASN A 85 4.45 -12.62 -11.70
C ASN A 85 5.98 -12.77 -11.83
N ARG A 86 6.66 -13.20 -10.76
CA ARG A 86 8.11 -13.40 -10.78
C ARG A 86 8.48 -14.68 -11.52
N GLY A 87 9.16 -14.55 -12.66
CA GLY A 87 9.64 -15.66 -13.49
C GLY A 87 8.60 -16.25 -14.47
N SER A 88 7.30 -16.06 -14.21
CA SER A 88 6.22 -16.38 -15.15
C SER A 88 5.03 -15.45 -14.92
N GLN A 89 4.45 -14.91 -15.99
CA GLN A 89 3.23 -14.11 -15.94
C GLN A 89 2.02 -15.04 -15.94
N ALA A 90 1.51 -15.33 -14.75
CA ALA A 90 0.32 -16.18 -14.55
C ALA A 90 -0.94 -15.35 -14.26
N PHE A 91 -0.77 -14.08 -13.91
CA PHE A 91 -1.85 -13.16 -13.59
C PHE A 91 -1.74 -11.92 -14.49
N GLU A 92 -2.63 -11.79 -15.47
CA GLU A 92 -2.54 -10.74 -16.47
C GLU A 92 -2.93 -9.35 -15.91
N PRO A 93 -2.30 -8.25 -16.39
CA PRO A 93 -2.75 -6.90 -16.09
C PRO A 93 -4.25 -6.71 -16.41
N GLY A 94 -4.97 -6.07 -15.51
CA GLY A 94 -6.42 -5.87 -15.56
C GLY A 94 -7.23 -7.04 -14.99
N ARG A 95 -6.64 -8.23 -14.75
CA ARG A 95 -7.33 -9.35 -14.11
C ARG A 95 -7.64 -9.01 -12.64
N SER A 96 -8.83 -9.41 -12.19
CA SER A 96 -9.26 -9.34 -10.79
C SER A 96 -9.50 -10.74 -10.23
N ALA A 97 -9.24 -10.92 -8.94
CA ALA A 97 -9.55 -12.12 -8.19
C ALA A 97 -10.28 -11.77 -6.89
N ALA A 98 -11.25 -12.60 -6.50
CA ALA A 98 -11.95 -12.46 -5.24
C ALA A 98 -11.03 -12.82 -4.07
N VAL A 99 -11.09 -12.02 -3.00
CA VAL A 99 -10.29 -12.22 -1.80
C VAL A 99 -11.14 -12.60 -0.60
N LYS A 100 -10.47 -13.19 0.38
CA LYS A 100 -10.96 -13.47 1.72
C LYS A 100 -9.86 -13.10 2.70
N TRP A 101 -10.21 -13.03 3.98
CA TRP A 101 -9.29 -12.63 5.03
C TRP A 101 -9.07 -13.77 6.01
N VAL A 102 -7.81 -14.00 6.37
CA VAL A 102 -7.40 -15.09 7.26
C VAL A 102 -6.95 -14.46 8.58
N PRO A 103 -7.58 -14.83 9.72
CA PRO A 103 -7.22 -14.27 11.02
C PRO A 103 -5.76 -14.57 11.40
N MET A 104 -5.06 -13.55 11.90
CA MET A 104 -3.70 -13.66 12.38
C MET A 104 -3.66 -13.66 13.90
N THR A 105 -2.68 -14.37 14.46
CA THR A 105 -2.49 -14.51 15.91
C THR A 105 -1.05 -14.20 16.30
N ASP A 106 -0.82 -14.01 17.59
CA ASP A 106 0.52 -13.74 18.16
C ASP A 106 1.23 -12.56 17.45
N MET A 107 0.52 -11.44 17.37
CA MET A 107 0.89 -10.29 16.54
C MET A 107 2.12 -9.53 17.07
N ASP A 108 2.36 -9.55 18.37
CA ASP A 108 3.46 -8.81 19.03
C ASP A 108 4.79 -9.59 19.07
N ASN A 109 4.81 -10.80 18.52
CA ASN A 109 5.95 -11.69 18.63
C ASN A 109 7.19 -11.15 17.88
N PRO A 110 8.41 -11.43 18.35
CA PRO A 110 9.64 -10.87 17.80
C PRO A 110 10.28 -11.70 16.66
N ASN A 111 9.67 -12.80 16.23
CA ASN A 111 10.34 -13.86 15.49
C ASN A 111 10.48 -13.59 13.99
N ASP A 112 9.90 -12.52 13.48
CA ASP A 112 9.83 -12.22 12.04
C ASP A 112 9.22 -13.39 11.24
N ASP A 113 8.18 -14.03 11.80
CA ASP A 113 7.55 -15.23 11.25
C ASP A 113 6.10 -15.01 10.75
N LEU A 114 5.57 -13.80 10.91
CA LEU A 114 4.15 -13.50 10.67
C LEU A 114 3.71 -13.87 9.25
N ARG A 115 4.51 -13.50 8.24
CA ARG A 115 4.24 -13.83 6.83
C ARG A 115 4.25 -15.33 6.54
N TYR A 116 5.14 -16.09 7.18
CA TYR A 116 5.21 -17.54 7.03
C TYR A 116 4.00 -18.22 7.65
N ARG A 117 3.59 -17.81 8.85
CA ARG A 117 2.37 -18.32 9.51
C ARG A 117 1.11 -17.95 8.75
N GLY A 118 1.05 -16.75 8.18
CA GLY A 118 -0.08 -16.33 7.34
C GLY A 118 -0.15 -17.16 6.06
N ARG A 119 1.01 -17.38 5.43
CA ARG A 119 1.14 -18.21 4.24
C ARG A 119 0.68 -19.66 4.49
N GLU A 120 1.08 -20.26 5.60
CA GLU A 120 0.64 -21.61 6.01
C GLU A 120 -0.87 -21.71 6.19
N GLN A 121 -1.54 -20.60 6.56
CA GLN A 121 -2.99 -20.52 6.68
C GLN A 121 -3.69 -20.12 5.36
N GLY A 122 -2.92 -19.93 4.29
CA GLY A 122 -3.42 -19.68 2.94
C GLY A 122 -3.41 -18.21 2.50
N ALA A 123 -2.78 -17.31 3.26
CA ALA A 123 -2.56 -15.94 2.80
C ALA A 123 -1.74 -15.89 1.50
N ALA A 124 -1.99 -14.86 0.71
CA ALA A 124 -1.32 -14.63 -0.56
C ALA A 124 -0.04 -13.82 -0.33
N PHE A 125 1.05 -14.25 -0.97
CA PHE A 125 2.23 -13.40 -1.04
C PHE A 125 1.96 -12.21 -1.95
N ILE A 126 2.39 -11.04 -1.49
CA ILE A 126 2.39 -9.79 -2.22
C ILE A 126 3.84 -9.38 -2.46
N ALA A 127 4.14 -8.87 -3.65
CA ALA A 127 5.50 -8.50 -4.01
C ALA A 127 5.85 -7.20 -3.31
N ARG A 128 6.63 -7.27 -2.23
CA ARG A 128 7.25 -6.14 -1.52
C ARG A 128 6.35 -4.91 -1.52
N ALA A 129 5.25 -5.02 -0.77
CA ALA A 129 4.22 -4.00 -0.78
C ALA A 129 4.74 -2.81 0.02
N GLU A 130 4.78 -1.64 -0.62
CA GLU A 130 5.31 -0.42 -0.02
C GLU A 130 4.17 0.58 0.22
N GLY A 131 4.03 1.62 -0.60
CA GLY A 131 2.97 2.60 -0.46
C GLY A 131 1.56 2.00 -0.64
N ILE A 132 0.63 2.46 0.19
CA ILE A 132 -0.81 2.19 0.06
C ILE A 132 -1.58 3.51 0.19
N ALA A 133 -2.56 3.72 -0.70
CA ALA A 133 -3.39 4.93 -0.69
C ALA A 133 -4.86 4.60 -0.92
N TYR A 134 -5.74 5.28 -0.19
CA TYR A 134 -7.18 5.20 -0.35
C TYR A 134 -7.69 6.33 -1.25
N GLY A 135 -8.67 6.03 -2.11
CA GLY A 135 -9.44 7.02 -2.86
C GLY A 135 -10.73 6.43 -3.41
N ASP A 136 -11.84 7.15 -3.26
CA ASP A 136 -13.17 6.82 -3.79
C ASP A 136 -13.63 5.37 -3.51
N GLY A 137 -13.45 4.90 -2.27
CA GLY A 137 -13.87 3.55 -1.85
C GLY A 137 -12.89 2.44 -2.20
N GLU A 138 -11.71 2.77 -2.71
CA GLU A 138 -10.74 1.79 -3.21
C GLU A 138 -9.34 2.06 -2.67
N PHE A 139 -8.51 1.03 -2.64
CA PHE A 139 -7.12 1.10 -2.23
C PHE A 139 -6.22 0.79 -3.40
N PHE A 140 -5.13 1.53 -3.53
CA PHE A 140 -4.04 1.22 -4.45
C PHE A 140 -2.83 0.85 -3.63
N ILE A 141 -2.04 -0.12 -4.10
CA ILE A 141 -0.84 -0.62 -3.45
C ILE A 141 0.29 -0.63 -4.47
N ALA A 142 1.41 -0.01 -4.14
CA ALA A 142 2.64 -0.14 -4.90
C ALA A 142 3.41 -1.39 -4.45
N CYS A 143 3.81 -2.19 -5.43
CA CYS A 143 4.54 -3.43 -5.26
C CYS A 143 5.83 -3.32 -6.06
N THR A 144 6.86 -2.78 -5.43
CA THR A 144 8.12 -2.29 -6.02
C THR A 144 8.91 -3.30 -6.86
N ASP A 145 8.77 -4.60 -6.56
CA ASP A 145 9.47 -5.69 -7.26
C ASP A 145 8.51 -6.78 -7.77
N GLY A 146 7.25 -6.39 -7.99
CA GLY A 146 6.30 -7.19 -8.73
C GLY A 146 6.57 -7.14 -10.24
N GLY A 147 5.96 -8.09 -10.95
CA GLY A 147 6.07 -8.21 -12.39
C GLY A 147 7.16 -9.16 -12.88
N LEU A 148 7.10 -9.44 -14.18
CA LEU A 148 8.04 -10.34 -14.87
C LEU A 148 9.49 -9.88 -14.76
N ASN A 149 9.70 -8.58 -14.91
CA ASN A 149 11.02 -7.96 -14.79
C ASN A 149 11.37 -7.54 -13.36
N GLN A 150 10.44 -7.67 -12.41
CA GLN A 150 10.58 -7.24 -11.01
C GLN A 150 10.85 -5.73 -10.87
N GLU A 151 10.26 -4.92 -11.76
CA GLU A 151 10.44 -3.45 -11.78
C GLU A 151 9.20 -2.69 -11.31
N GLY A 152 8.18 -3.41 -10.82
CA GLY A 152 7.05 -2.80 -10.15
C GLY A 152 5.70 -3.15 -10.78
N GLN A 153 4.71 -3.24 -9.90
CA GLN A 153 3.30 -3.34 -10.27
C GLN A 153 2.44 -2.51 -9.30
N ILE A 154 1.28 -2.07 -9.75
CA ILE A 154 0.26 -1.46 -8.91
C ILE A 154 -0.89 -2.44 -8.76
N LEU A 155 -1.29 -2.71 -7.52
CA LEU A 155 -2.51 -3.46 -7.21
C LEU A 155 -3.63 -2.48 -6.87
N ARG A 156 -4.86 -2.87 -7.16
CA ARG A 156 -6.07 -2.16 -6.74
C ARG A 156 -6.96 -3.11 -5.94
N TYR A 157 -7.29 -2.73 -4.73
CA TYR A 157 -8.18 -3.46 -3.86
C TYR A 157 -9.49 -2.71 -3.68
N VAL A 158 -10.60 -3.37 -4.00
CA VAL A 158 -11.96 -2.91 -3.74
C VAL A 158 -12.52 -3.73 -2.59
N PRO A 159 -12.77 -3.13 -1.41
CA PRO A 159 -13.34 -3.82 -0.26
C PRO A 159 -14.71 -4.43 -0.54
N SER A 160 -15.10 -5.40 0.29
CA SER A 160 -16.47 -5.92 0.30
C SER A 160 -17.45 -4.81 0.74
N PRO A 161 -18.70 -4.78 0.24
CA PRO A 161 -19.76 -3.98 0.86
C PRO A 161 -20.10 -4.43 2.30
N HIS A 162 -19.52 -5.54 2.75
CA HIS A 162 -19.65 -6.11 4.09
C HIS A 162 -18.28 -6.23 4.79
N GLU A 163 -17.32 -5.40 4.39
CA GLU A 163 -15.92 -5.43 4.85
C GLU A 163 -15.81 -5.55 6.38
N GLY A 164 -14.99 -6.48 6.84
CA GLY A 164 -14.71 -6.71 8.26
C GLY A 164 -15.83 -7.42 9.04
N THR A 165 -16.90 -7.88 8.37
CA THR A 165 -18.02 -8.61 8.98
C THR A 165 -18.09 -10.08 8.54
N ASP A 166 -18.90 -10.90 9.21
CA ASP A 166 -19.10 -12.31 8.82
C ASP A 166 -19.79 -12.49 7.45
N ARG A 167 -20.29 -11.40 6.85
CA ARG A 167 -21.00 -11.39 5.56
C ARG A 167 -20.10 -11.12 4.37
N GLU A 168 -18.79 -10.97 4.55
CA GLU A 168 -17.83 -10.77 3.45
C GLU A 168 -17.91 -11.87 2.38
N SER A 169 -18.21 -13.10 2.80
CA SER A 169 -18.36 -14.23 1.88
C SER A 169 -19.58 -14.13 0.94
N GLU A 170 -20.57 -13.29 1.25
CA GLU A 170 -21.73 -13.04 0.38
C GLU A 170 -21.35 -12.18 -0.84
N ALA A 171 -20.38 -11.29 -0.68
CA ALA A 171 -19.87 -10.38 -1.72
C ALA A 171 -18.39 -10.06 -1.41
N PRO A 172 -17.45 -10.93 -1.79
CA PRO A 172 -16.04 -10.76 -1.43
C PRO A 172 -15.45 -9.51 -2.08
N GLY A 173 -14.47 -8.91 -1.39
CA GLY A 173 -13.64 -7.87 -1.99
C GLY A 173 -12.85 -8.40 -3.18
N MET A 174 -12.36 -7.50 -4.02
CA MET A 174 -11.67 -7.83 -5.26
C MET A 174 -10.29 -7.19 -5.28
N LEU A 175 -9.25 -8.00 -5.53
CA LEU A 175 -7.90 -7.51 -5.78
C LEU A 175 -7.60 -7.64 -7.28
N GLN A 176 -7.20 -6.54 -7.89
CA GLN A 176 -6.88 -6.41 -9.30
C GLN A 176 -5.39 -6.12 -9.47
N LEU A 177 -4.73 -6.76 -10.44
CA LEU A 177 -3.45 -6.30 -10.95
C LEU A 177 -3.72 -5.10 -11.84
N TYR A 178 -3.57 -3.90 -11.30
CA TYR A 178 -4.04 -2.67 -11.92
C TYR A 178 -3.08 -2.19 -13.02
N ALA A 179 -1.77 -2.27 -12.76
CA ALA A 179 -0.74 -2.01 -13.75
C ALA A 179 0.48 -2.89 -13.50
N GLU A 180 1.05 -3.45 -14.57
CA GLU A 180 2.34 -4.12 -14.57
C GLU A 180 2.96 -3.89 -15.96
N PRO A 181 3.61 -2.74 -16.18
CA PRO A 181 4.05 -2.36 -17.51
C PRO A 181 5.19 -3.25 -18.02
N ASN A 182 5.97 -3.86 -17.13
CA ASN A 182 7.20 -4.59 -17.46
C ASN A 182 8.14 -3.77 -18.36
N ASP A 183 8.16 -2.45 -18.17
CA ASP A 183 8.94 -1.48 -18.95
C ASP A 183 9.43 -0.37 -18.01
N THR A 184 10.73 -0.36 -17.74
CA THR A 184 11.38 0.62 -16.84
C THR A 184 11.29 2.05 -17.36
N ARG A 185 10.92 2.27 -18.63
CA ARG A 185 10.63 3.62 -19.15
C ARG A 185 9.30 4.16 -18.65
N LEU A 186 8.41 3.31 -18.16
CA LEU A 186 7.09 3.67 -17.64
C LEU A 186 7.04 3.61 -16.12
N LEU A 187 7.62 2.57 -15.52
CA LEU A 187 7.62 2.35 -14.08
C LEU A 187 8.88 1.57 -13.68
N GLU A 188 9.57 2.05 -12.65
CA GLU A 188 10.75 1.41 -12.09
C GLU A 188 10.71 1.56 -10.57
N ASN A 189 10.61 0.45 -9.85
CA ASN A 189 10.56 0.39 -8.38
C ASN A 189 9.58 1.40 -7.78
N CYS A 190 8.31 1.29 -8.18
CA CYS A 190 7.24 2.09 -7.60
C CYS A 190 7.13 1.82 -6.09
N ASP A 191 7.11 2.89 -5.31
CA ASP A 191 7.18 2.79 -3.85
C ASP A 191 6.04 3.60 -3.23
N ASN A 192 6.24 4.91 -3.11
CA ASN A 192 5.31 5.78 -2.43
C ASN A 192 4.18 6.21 -3.39
N ILE A 193 2.92 6.19 -2.92
CA ILE A 193 1.76 6.58 -3.75
C ILE A 193 0.78 7.49 -3.02
N THR A 194 0.02 8.26 -3.78
CA THR A 194 -1.13 9.03 -3.29
C THR A 194 -2.19 9.15 -4.38
N ILE A 195 -3.43 9.45 -4.00
CA ILE A 195 -4.52 9.65 -4.95
C ILE A 195 -4.65 11.13 -5.25
N ALA A 196 -4.63 11.47 -6.54
CA ALA A 196 -4.88 12.81 -7.01
C ALA A 196 -6.33 13.24 -6.75
N PRO A 197 -6.63 14.54 -6.62
CA PRO A 197 -8.00 15.03 -6.40
C PRO A 197 -9.01 14.62 -7.48
N TRP A 198 -8.54 14.22 -8.66
CA TRP A 198 -9.36 13.74 -9.78
C TRP A 198 -9.38 12.20 -9.91
N GLY A 199 -8.74 11.46 -9.00
CA GLY A 199 -8.82 10.00 -8.90
C GLY A 199 -7.67 9.20 -9.50
N ASP A 200 -6.72 9.83 -10.21
CA ASP A 200 -5.54 9.11 -10.70
C ASP A 200 -4.54 8.81 -9.58
N VAL A 201 -3.75 7.75 -9.73
CA VAL A 201 -2.69 7.40 -8.79
C VAL A 201 -1.43 8.17 -9.14
N VAL A 202 -0.91 8.98 -8.21
CA VAL A 202 0.43 9.56 -8.30
C VAL A 202 1.41 8.58 -7.67
N ILE A 203 2.47 8.27 -8.41
CA ILE A 203 3.49 7.29 -8.03
C ILE A 203 4.83 8.01 -7.91
N ALA A 204 5.53 7.77 -6.82
CA ALA A 204 6.91 8.16 -6.60
C ALA A 204 7.79 6.89 -6.57
N GLU A 205 8.92 6.96 -7.25
CA GLU A 205 9.83 5.81 -7.42
C GLU A 205 11.02 5.87 -6.47
N ASP A 206 11.43 4.70 -5.98
CA ASP A 206 12.76 4.44 -5.40
C ASP A 206 13.65 3.73 -6.44
N ALA A 207 13.79 4.36 -7.59
CA ALA A 207 14.69 3.86 -8.63
C ALA A 207 16.14 4.25 -8.33
N SER A 208 17.06 3.33 -8.56
CA SER A 208 18.50 3.54 -8.34
C SER A 208 19.11 4.70 -9.14
N THR A 209 18.48 5.08 -10.26
CA THR A 209 18.88 6.23 -11.06
C THR A 209 17.67 7.05 -11.51
N HIS A 210 17.74 8.37 -11.33
CA HIS A 210 16.73 9.33 -11.80
C HIS A 210 15.27 9.03 -11.37
N PRO A 211 14.98 8.83 -10.07
CA PRO A 211 13.63 8.50 -9.60
C PRO A 211 12.59 9.53 -10.08
N ARG A 212 11.42 9.04 -10.49
CA ARG A 212 10.39 9.84 -11.17
C ARG A 212 9.13 10.01 -10.33
N LEU A 213 8.36 11.02 -10.73
CA LEU A 213 6.93 11.08 -10.45
C LEU A 213 6.17 10.71 -11.70
N SER A 214 5.17 9.85 -11.54
CA SER A 214 4.30 9.39 -12.61
C SER A 214 2.84 9.48 -12.17
N ILE A 215 1.94 9.60 -13.14
CA ILE A 215 0.49 9.47 -12.95
C ILE A 215 0.03 8.21 -13.68
N LEU A 216 -0.73 7.37 -12.99
CA LEU A 216 -1.41 6.21 -13.51
C LEU A 216 -2.92 6.46 -13.48
N ASN A 217 -3.55 6.45 -14.66
CA ASN A 217 -4.97 6.77 -14.80
C ASN A 217 -5.88 5.53 -14.76
N ALA A 218 -7.20 5.79 -14.74
CA ALA A 218 -8.27 4.79 -14.76
C ALA A 218 -8.17 3.70 -15.86
N LYS A 219 -7.43 3.97 -16.95
CA LYS A 219 -7.26 3.06 -18.09
C LYS A 219 -6.00 2.22 -18.00
N GLY A 220 -5.20 2.37 -16.94
CA GLY A 220 -3.90 1.70 -16.82
C GLY A 220 -2.76 2.43 -17.53
N GLU A 221 -2.95 3.67 -18.00
CA GLU A 221 -1.92 4.42 -18.73
C GLU A 221 -1.04 5.20 -17.75
N ILE A 222 0.28 5.06 -17.91
CA ILE A 222 1.29 5.75 -17.08
C ILE A 222 1.89 6.94 -17.86
N LYS A 223 1.92 8.12 -17.23
CA LYS A 223 2.55 9.33 -17.75
C LYS A 223 3.55 9.87 -16.71
N ILE A 224 4.81 9.99 -17.10
CA ILE A 224 5.83 10.67 -16.29
C ILE A 224 5.51 12.17 -16.22
N ILE A 225 5.44 12.71 -15.01
CA ILE A 225 5.16 14.12 -14.74
C ILE A 225 6.34 14.87 -14.12
N GLY A 226 7.36 14.16 -13.64
CA GLY A 226 8.55 14.76 -13.06
C GLY A 226 9.68 13.75 -12.87
N ARG A 227 10.89 14.27 -12.63
CA ARG A 227 12.05 13.46 -12.20
C ARG A 227 12.88 14.22 -11.18
N ASN A 228 13.52 13.50 -10.27
CA ASN A 228 14.56 14.08 -9.45
C ASN A 228 15.77 14.45 -10.33
N ALA A 229 15.92 15.75 -10.60
CA ALA A 229 17.05 16.29 -11.36
C ALA A 229 18.21 16.74 -10.46
N ARG A 230 18.06 16.63 -9.13
CA ARG A 230 19.02 17.10 -8.14
C ARG A 230 20.01 16.00 -7.73
N SER A 231 19.51 14.78 -7.53
CA SER A 231 20.30 13.64 -7.09
C SER A 231 19.65 12.31 -7.51
N ASN A 232 20.25 11.20 -7.09
CA ASN A 232 19.65 9.85 -7.23
C ASN A 232 18.86 9.44 -5.99
N SER A 233 18.64 10.34 -5.03
CA SER A 233 17.77 10.04 -3.88
C SER A 233 16.34 9.82 -4.36
N GLU A 234 15.67 8.82 -3.80
CA GLU A 234 14.26 8.54 -4.04
C GLU A 234 13.34 9.74 -3.77
N LEU A 235 12.16 9.66 -4.38
CA LEU A 235 11.05 10.56 -4.12
C LEU A 235 10.08 9.88 -3.15
N ALA A 236 9.77 10.53 -2.04
CA ALA A 236 9.02 9.91 -0.94
C ALA A 236 7.89 10.80 -0.41
N GLY A 237 6.84 10.16 0.08
CA GLY A 237 5.68 10.81 0.73
C GLY A 237 4.96 11.84 -0.13
N PRO A 238 4.52 11.52 -1.36
CA PRO A 238 3.68 12.43 -2.14
C PRO A 238 2.34 12.64 -1.42
N CYS A 239 1.88 13.88 -1.32
CA CYS A 239 0.53 14.17 -0.81
C CYS A 239 -0.02 15.48 -1.39
N PHE A 240 -1.34 15.56 -1.57
CA PHE A 240 -1.98 16.79 -2.01
C PHE A 240 -2.40 17.66 -0.83
N SER A 241 -2.25 18.98 -1.02
CA SER A 241 -2.96 19.98 -0.21
C SER A 241 -4.48 19.69 -0.17
N PRO A 242 -5.21 20.08 0.91
CA PRO A 242 -6.64 19.80 1.02
C PRO A 242 -7.51 20.36 -0.12
N ASP A 243 -7.09 21.45 -0.75
CA ASP A 243 -7.78 22.03 -1.92
C ASP A 243 -7.35 21.41 -3.26
N GLY A 244 -6.42 20.45 -3.23
CA GLY A 244 -5.91 19.74 -4.39
C GLY A 244 -4.99 20.54 -5.31
N SER A 245 -4.65 21.79 -4.96
CA SER A 245 -3.91 22.70 -5.84
C SER A 245 -2.41 22.39 -5.92
N THR A 246 -1.85 21.88 -4.83
CA THR A 246 -0.42 21.66 -4.64
C THR A 246 -0.15 20.19 -4.28
N LEU A 247 0.80 19.58 -4.98
CA LEU A 247 1.41 18.29 -4.61
C LEU A 247 2.70 18.57 -3.84
N PHE A 248 2.82 18.00 -2.65
CA PHE A 248 4.08 17.94 -1.90
C PHE A 248 4.76 16.60 -2.17
N VAL A 249 6.08 16.59 -2.27
CA VAL A 249 6.91 15.37 -2.35
C VAL A 249 8.29 15.66 -1.74
N ASN A 250 8.91 14.66 -1.14
CA ASN A 250 10.25 14.80 -0.57
C ASN A 250 11.30 14.18 -1.48
N ILE A 251 12.50 14.76 -1.50
CA ILE A 251 13.72 14.10 -1.94
C ILE A 251 14.41 13.58 -0.68
N GLN A 252 14.23 12.28 -0.39
CA GLN A 252 14.35 11.73 0.97
C GLN A 252 15.71 12.02 1.63
N HIS A 253 16.81 11.60 1.01
CA HIS A 253 18.16 11.76 1.56
C HIS A 253 18.73 13.18 1.41
N GLU A 254 18.08 14.06 0.65
CA GLU A 254 18.46 15.47 0.55
C GLU A 254 17.80 16.32 1.64
N GLY A 255 16.77 15.81 2.32
CA GLY A 255 15.99 16.58 3.31
C GLY A 255 15.26 17.76 2.68
N VAL A 256 14.80 17.63 1.44
CA VAL A 256 14.12 18.69 0.68
C VAL A 256 12.67 18.29 0.42
N THR A 257 11.74 19.15 0.79
CA THR A 257 10.33 19.06 0.38
C THR A 257 10.08 20.00 -0.80
N LEU A 258 9.50 19.47 -1.88
CA LEU A 258 9.05 20.22 -3.04
C LEU A 258 7.56 20.52 -2.91
N ALA A 259 7.15 21.73 -3.29
CA ALA A 259 5.74 22.09 -3.50
C ALA A 259 5.56 22.33 -5.00
N ILE A 260 4.78 21.46 -5.64
CA ILE A 260 4.59 21.43 -7.09
C ILE A 260 3.17 21.88 -7.39
N THR A 261 3.04 22.88 -8.25
CA THR A 261 1.75 23.37 -8.74
C THR A 261 1.63 23.10 -10.24
N GLY A 262 0.41 22.80 -10.69
CA GLY A 262 0.11 22.48 -12.09
C GLY A 262 0.28 23.65 -13.08
N PRO A 263 -0.17 23.45 -14.33
CA PRO A 263 -1.31 22.61 -14.69
C PRO A 263 -0.98 21.11 -14.68
N TRP A 264 -1.91 20.31 -14.12
CA TRP A 264 -1.83 18.84 -14.04
C TRP A 264 -2.39 18.14 -15.28
N THR A 265 -2.73 18.92 -16.32
CA THR A 265 -3.34 18.51 -17.59
C THR A 265 -2.27 18.16 -18.63
#